data_AF-A0A9D3A1K5-F1
#
_entry.id   AF-A0A9D3A1K5-F1
#
_cell.length_a   1.000
_cell.length_b   1.000
_cell.length_c   1.000
_cell.angle_alpha   90.00
_cell.angle_beta   90.00
_cell.angle_gamma   90.00
#
_symmetry.space_group_name_H-M   'P 1'
#
loop_
_entity.id
_entity.type
_entity.pdbx_description
1 polymer ?
#
loop_
_entity_poly.entity_id
_entity_poly.type
_entity_poly.pdbx_seq_one_letter_code
_entity_poly.pdbx_strand_id
1 'polypeptide(L)'
;MKNTKRLKALFAVVASIAVLAFVIAGCSPSGSSSSSSSSSSDLEAAFPNHTASVEAGEGEAGYHAALGQDCESCHTGDLKAEVATLAGYEDGSEPELTSSYYMDSQVCLDCHGGTWEELAKLTEDLGDYNPHDTLHGTIENCNECHKGHSEQVDLCSECHDNGGQEMKGIIGDVDASADAEAAAE
;
A
#
# COMPACT_ATOMS: atom_id res chain seq x y z
N MET A 1 -14.76 -62.70 15.81
CA MET A 1 -14.11 -61.62 16.58
C MET A 1 -12.64 -61.98 16.84
N LYS A 2 -11.68 -61.42 16.09
CA LYS A 2 -10.26 -61.41 16.46
C LYS A 2 -9.48 -60.36 15.64
N ASN A 3 -9.29 -59.21 16.28
CA ASN A 3 -8.04 -58.44 16.35
C ASN A 3 -7.44 -57.81 15.07
N THR A 4 -8.12 -56.80 14.52
CA THR A 4 -7.57 -55.86 13.51
C THR A 4 -6.61 -54.80 14.11
N LYS A 5 -6.39 -54.79 15.43
CA LYS A 5 -5.53 -53.79 16.10
C LYS A 5 -4.02 -54.01 15.88
N ARG A 6 -3.57 -55.20 15.45
CA ARG A 6 -2.14 -55.46 15.20
C ARG A 6 -1.62 -55.00 13.83
N LEU A 7 -2.52 -54.71 12.89
CA LEU A 7 -2.14 -54.27 11.55
C LEU A 7 -1.76 -52.78 11.50
N LYS A 8 -2.40 -51.94 12.35
CA LYS A 8 -2.14 -50.50 12.39
C LYS A 8 -0.80 -50.14 13.06
N ALA A 9 -0.28 -51.00 13.94
CA ALA A 9 0.99 -50.76 14.62
C ALA A 9 2.22 -50.98 13.71
N LEU A 10 2.11 -51.78 12.65
CA LEU A 10 3.22 -52.06 11.73
C LEU A 10 3.37 -50.99 10.64
N PHE A 11 2.29 -50.28 10.27
CA PHE A 11 2.38 -49.20 9.28
C PHE A 11 2.96 -47.89 9.82
N ALA A 12 2.90 -47.66 11.14
CA ALA A 12 3.48 -46.46 11.75
C ALA A 12 5.01 -46.50 11.87
N VAL A 13 5.62 -47.69 11.90
CA VAL A 13 7.06 -47.85 12.14
C VAL A 13 7.88 -47.86 10.84
N VAL A 14 7.30 -48.29 9.71
CA VAL A 14 8.02 -48.32 8.42
C VAL A 14 8.01 -46.95 7.71
N ALA A 15 7.02 -46.09 7.98
CA ALA A 15 7.00 -44.72 7.44
C ALA A 15 8.07 -43.80 8.06
N SER A 16 8.69 -44.21 9.18
CA SER A 16 9.68 -43.41 9.90
C SER A 16 11.14 -43.73 9.52
N ILE A 17 11.39 -44.76 8.70
CA ILE A 17 12.76 -45.19 8.31
C ILE A 17 12.91 -45.18 6.77
N ALA A 18 12.22 -44.26 6.10
CA ALA A 18 12.37 -44.01 4.66
C ALA A 18 12.51 -42.51 4.34
N VAL A 19 13.06 -41.72 5.28
CA VAL A 19 13.41 -40.30 5.07
C VAL A 19 14.89 -40.06 5.40
N LEU A 20 15.75 -41.07 5.14
CA LEU A 20 17.18 -40.94 5.34
C LEU A 20 17.99 -41.54 4.18
N ALA A 21 17.62 -41.20 2.94
CA ALA A 21 18.50 -41.28 1.77
C ALA A 21 17.79 -40.63 0.57
N PHE A 22 18.53 -39.84 -0.20
CA PHE A 22 18.11 -38.99 -1.33
C PHE A 22 17.52 -37.63 -0.95
N VAL A 23 18.36 -36.58 -0.89
CA VAL A 23 18.53 -35.59 -1.98
C VAL A 23 19.88 -34.88 -1.75
N ILE A 24 20.94 -35.36 -2.40
CA ILE A 24 22.07 -34.48 -2.78
C ILE A 24 21.98 -34.38 -4.31
N ALA A 25 20.99 -33.62 -4.76
CA ALA A 25 21.01 -33.02 -6.08
C ALA A 25 21.30 -31.55 -5.82
N GLY A 26 22.51 -31.12 -6.17
CA GLY A 26 22.90 -29.72 -6.09
C GLY A 26 22.00 -28.89 -6.99
N CYS A 27 21.07 -28.17 -6.38
CA CYS A 27 20.56 -26.94 -6.96
C CYS A 27 21.50 -25.82 -6.50
N SER A 28 22.37 -25.39 -7.41
CA SER A 28 22.90 -24.04 -7.37
C SER A 28 21.71 -23.08 -7.26
N PRO A 29 21.75 -22.03 -6.40
CA PRO A 29 20.83 -20.92 -6.57
C PRO A 29 21.33 -20.10 -7.77
N SER A 30 21.11 -20.63 -8.97
CA SER A 30 21.09 -19.83 -10.20
C SER A 30 19.62 -19.62 -10.53
N GLY A 31 19.09 -18.61 -9.86
CA GLY A 31 17.70 -18.19 -9.93
C GLY A 31 17.51 -17.00 -8.99
N SER A 32 18.50 -16.10 -8.93
CA SER A 32 18.20 -14.71 -8.60
C SER A 32 17.30 -14.21 -9.72
N SER A 33 15.99 -14.27 -9.51
CA SER A 33 15.18 -13.15 -9.97
C SER A 33 15.78 -11.95 -9.24
N SER A 34 16.65 -11.23 -9.95
CA SER A 34 17.08 -9.91 -9.54
C SER A 34 15.86 -9.00 -9.68
N SER A 35 14.91 -9.13 -8.76
CA SER A 35 14.07 -8.00 -8.42
C SER A 35 15.02 -7.06 -7.70
N SER A 36 15.43 -6.01 -8.40
CA SER A 36 16.23 -4.94 -7.84
C SER A 36 15.33 -4.19 -6.85
N SER A 37 15.06 -4.76 -5.68
CA SER A 37 14.49 -4.01 -4.57
C SER A 37 15.55 -2.97 -4.20
N SER A 38 15.30 -1.74 -4.62
CA SER A 38 16.15 -0.60 -4.28
C SER A 38 16.13 -0.49 -2.75
N SER A 39 17.31 -0.43 -2.13
CA SER A 39 17.35 -0.19 -0.69
C SER A 39 16.77 1.20 -0.40
N SER A 40 16.21 1.44 0.79
CA SER A 40 15.68 2.76 1.16
C SER A 40 16.68 3.87 0.82
N SER A 41 17.97 3.67 1.13
CA SER A 41 19.03 4.64 0.78
C SER A 41 19.24 4.91 -0.71
N ASP A 42 18.93 3.96 -1.58
CA ASP A 42 18.99 4.17 -3.03
C ASP A 42 17.77 4.97 -3.52
N LEU A 43 16.61 4.78 -2.87
CA LEU A 43 15.38 5.54 -3.12
C LEU A 43 15.54 6.99 -2.66
N GLU A 44 16.09 7.23 -1.48
CA GLU A 44 16.36 8.59 -0.97
C GLU A 44 17.26 9.41 -1.91
N ALA A 45 18.28 8.76 -2.50
CA ALA A 45 19.16 9.42 -3.45
C ALA A 45 18.51 9.68 -4.81
N ALA A 46 17.56 8.84 -5.22
CA ALA A 46 16.87 8.92 -6.50
C ALA A 46 15.66 9.87 -6.49
N PHE A 47 14.97 10.00 -5.34
CA PHE A 47 13.72 10.75 -5.19
C PHE A 47 13.78 11.73 -3.99
N PRO A 48 14.67 12.73 -4.04
CA PRO A 48 14.93 13.60 -2.90
C PRO A 48 13.73 14.47 -2.50
N ASN A 49 12.81 14.82 -3.42
CA ASN A 49 11.63 15.61 -3.06
C ASN A 49 10.58 14.76 -2.32
N HIS A 50 10.40 13.49 -2.72
CA HIS A 50 9.51 12.55 -2.04
C HIS A 50 10.05 12.25 -0.64
N THR A 51 11.36 12.06 -0.48
CA THR A 51 11.97 11.94 0.85
C THR A 51 11.72 13.18 1.70
N ALA A 52 11.94 14.37 1.14
CA ALA A 52 11.70 15.62 1.87
C ALA A 52 10.24 15.77 2.32
N SER A 53 9.26 15.36 1.50
CA SER A 53 7.84 15.38 1.90
C SER A 53 7.55 14.46 3.10
N VAL A 54 8.18 13.29 3.15
CA VAL A 54 8.04 12.35 4.28
C VAL A 54 8.65 12.94 5.55
N GLU A 55 9.84 13.53 5.45
CA GLU A 55 10.49 14.23 6.57
C GLU A 55 9.66 15.42 7.09
N ALA A 56 8.93 16.09 6.19
CA ALA A 56 8.00 17.17 6.52
C ALA A 56 6.67 16.66 7.11
N GLY A 57 6.41 15.35 7.08
CA GLY A 57 5.15 14.77 7.56
C GLY A 57 3.97 15.00 6.63
N GLU A 58 4.23 15.26 5.36
CA GLU A 58 3.20 15.54 4.35
C GLU A 58 2.61 14.24 3.79
N GLY A 59 1.29 14.26 3.58
CA GLY A 59 0.56 13.18 2.94
C GLY A 59 0.60 11.84 3.69
N GLU A 60 0.06 10.82 3.03
CA GLU A 60 -0.02 9.47 3.61
C GLU A 60 1.36 8.90 3.93
N ALA A 61 2.38 9.19 3.14
CA ALA A 61 3.73 8.67 3.35
C ALA A 61 4.37 9.27 4.62
N GLY A 62 4.21 10.58 4.85
CA GLY A 62 4.62 11.21 6.10
C GLY A 62 3.89 10.61 7.31
N TYR A 63 2.57 10.47 7.20
CA TYR A 63 1.73 9.85 8.23
C TYR A 63 2.17 8.41 8.56
N HIS A 64 2.33 7.55 7.55
CA HIS A 64 2.73 6.16 7.72
C HIS A 64 4.18 6.03 8.24
N ALA A 65 5.10 6.91 7.81
CA ALA A 65 6.46 6.94 8.34
C ALA A 65 6.48 7.25 9.84
N ALA A 66 5.63 8.16 10.33
CA ALA A 66 5.52 8.42 11.77
C ALA A 66 4.90 7.25 12.55
N LEU A 67 4.13 6.38 11.89
CA LEU A 67 3.65 5.12 12.44
C LEU A 67 4.69 3.99 12.38
N GLY A 68 5.87 4.27 11.83
CA GLY A 68 6.99 3.34 11.75
C GLY A 68 7.02 2.44 10.51
N GLN A 69 6.25 2.79 9.46
CA GLN A 69 6.41 2.17 8.15
C GLN A 69 7.67 2.70 7.46
N ASP A 70 8.23 1.90 6.56
CA ASP A 70 9.38 2.25 5.72
C ASP A 70 8.97 2.44 4.26
N CYS A 71 9.91 2.87 3.41
CA CYS A 71 9.68 3.10 1.99
C CYS A 71 9.18 1.83 1.28
N GLU A 72 9.74 0.67 1.67
CA GLU A 72 9.40 -0.64 1.10
C GLU A 72 7.99 -1.13 1.49
N SER A 73 7.37 -0.53 2.51
CA SER A 73 5.99 -0.83 2.91
C SER A 73 4.98 -0.49 1.82
N CYS A 74 5.31 0.48 0.95
CA CYS A 74 4.49 0.83 -0.21
C CYS A 74 5.19 0.60 -1.55
N HIS A 75 6.48 0.92 -1.64
CA HIS A 75 7.26 0.80 -2.88
C HIS A 75 7.93 -0.57 -2.98
N THR A 76 7.16 -1.57 -3.40
CA THR A 76 7.58 -2.98 -3.39
C THR A 76 8.34 -3.43 -4.65
N GLY A 77 8.38 -2.58 -5.69
CA GLY A 77 8.97 -2.87 -7.01
C GLY A 77 10.25 -2.11 -7.33
N ASP A 78 10.59 -2.06 -8.63
CA ASP A 78 11.66 -1.21 -9.15
C ASP A 78 11.07 0.17 -9.46
N LEU A 79 11.06 1.04 -8.43
CA LEU A 79 10.39 2.34 -8.50
C LEU A 79 10.87 3.19 -9.69
N LYS A 80 12.16 3.10 -10.06
CA LYS A 80 12.68 3.86 -11.18
C LYS A 80 12.14 3.36 -12.52
N ALA A 81 12.06 2.04 -12.70
CA ALA A 81 11.46 1.46 -13.89
C ALA A 81 9.96 1.79 -13.98
N GLU A 82 9.28 1.74 -12.83
CA GLU A 82 7.88 2.09 -12.64
C GLU A 82 7.57 3.56 -13.00
N VAL A 83 8.34 4.50 -12.46
CA VAL A 83 8.25 5.94 -12.79
C VAL A 83 8.56 6.18 -14.27
N ALA A 84 9.52 5.46 -14.85
CA ALA A 84 9.84 5.56 -16.28
C ALA A 84 8.71 5.11 -17.21
N THR A 85 7.67 4.44 -16.70
CA THR A 85 6.46 4.12 -17.48
C THR A 85 5.48 5.28 -17.58
N LEU A 86 5.66 6.34 -16.78
CA LEU A 86 4.81 7.51 -16.78
C LEU A 86 5.14 8.43 -17.94
N ALA A 87 4.10 8.94 -18.59
CA ALA A 87 4.24 9.92 -19.66
C ALA A 87 4.90 11.20 -19.11
N GLY A 88 6.01 11.61 -19.72
CA GLY A 88 6.79 12.78 -19.28
C GLY A 88 7.91 12.48 -18.26
N TYR A 89 8.06 11.22 -17.82
CA TYR A 89 9.10 10.79 -16.87
C TYR A 89 9.93 9.64 -17.42
N GLU A 90 10.05 9.52 -18.75
CA GLU A 90 10.67 8.37 -19.42
C GLU A 90 12.17 8.18 -19.08
N ASP A 91 12.81 9.20 -18.48
CA ASP A 91 14.17 9.14 -17.95
C ASP A 91 14.25 8.66 -16.48
N GLY A 92 13.10 8.36 -15.87
CA GLY A 92 12.96 8.00 -14.47
C GLY A 92 13.14 9.19 -13.52
N SER A 93 12.91 10.41 -14.01
CA SER A 93 12.84 11.61 -13.16
C SER A 93 11.66 11.52 -12.20
N GLU A 94 11.85 12.09 -11.02
CA GLU A 94 10.88 12.09 -9.94
C GLU A 94 9.56 12.77 -10.36
N PRO A 95 8.39 12.14 -10.09
CA PRO A 95 7.10 12.71 -10.42
C PRO A 95 6.73 13.91 -9.53
N GLU A 96 5.76 14.71 -9.96
CA GLU A 96 5.14 15.72 -9.08
C GLU A 96 4.53 15.04 -7.83
N LEU A 97 4.72 15.65 -6.65
CA LEU A 97 4.24 15.12 -5.37
C LEU A 97 2.71 14.94 -5.33
N THR A 98 1.98 15.71 -6.14
CA THR A 98 0.50 15.67 -6.27
C THR A 98 0.01 14.64 -7.29
N SER A 99 0.93 13.91 -7.93
CA SER A 99 0.59 12.91 -8.94
C SER A 99 -0.35 11.84 -8.36
N SER A 100 -1.36 11.44 -9.12
CA SER A 100 -2.15 10.24 -8.83
C SER A 100 -1.43 8.96 -9.28
N TYR A 101 -0.09 9.00 -9.31
CA TYR A 101 0.77 7.90 -9.73
C TYR A 101 0.20 6.58 -9.23
N TYR A 102 -0.12 5.70 -10.18
CA TYR A 102 -0.78 4.45 -9.87
C TYR A 102 0.22 3.53 -9.17
N MET A 103 0.10 3.50 -7.84
CA MET A 103 0.52 2.37 -7.04
C MET A 103 -0.58 1.31 -7.11
N ASP A 104 -0.21 0.04 -7.11
CA ASP A 104 -1.20 -1.03 -7.01
C ASP A 104 -2.01 -0.85 -5.71
N SER A 105 -3.31 -0.56 -5.84
CA SER A 105 -4.23 -0.37 -4.72
C SER A 105 -4.27 -1.58 -3.78
N GLN A 106 -3.85 -2.77 -4.24
CA GLN A 106 -3.74 -3.94 -3.36
C GLN A 106 -2.73 -3.73 -2.23
N VAL A 107 -1.66 -2.95 -2.44
CA VAL A 107 -0.69 -2.60 -1.39
C VAL A 107 -1.39 -1.90 -0.22
N CYS A 108 -2.32 -0.98 -0.53
CA CYS A 108 -3.13 -0.29 0.46
C CYS A 108 -4.11 -1.26 1.12
N LEU A 109 -4.85 -2.02 0.31
CA LEU A 109 -5.90 -2.94 0.78
C LEU A 109 -5.36 -4.04 1.68
N ASP A 110 -4.13 -4.54 1.46
CA ASP A 110 -3.52 -5.56 2.29
C ASP A 110 -3.47 -5.17 3.79
N CYS A 111 -3.46 -3.88 4.10
CA CYS A 111 -3.61 -3.34 5.46
C CYS A 111 -5.01 -2.74 5.73
N HIS A 112 -5.66 -2.17 4.71
CA HIS A 112 -6.91 -1.43 4.81
C HIS A 112 -8.12 -2.22 4.29
N GLY A 113 -8.49 -3.28 5.02
CA GLY A 113 -9.73 -4.03 4.79
C GLY A 113 -9.61 -5.24 3.85
N GLY A 114 -8.47 -5.45 3.19
CA GLY A 114 -8.16 -6.60 2.34
C GLY A 114 -8.85 -6.60 0.97
N THR A 115 -10.03 -5.99 0.88
CA THR A 115 -10.81 -5.82 -0.36
C THR A 115 -11.53 -4.48 -0.33
N TRP A 116 -11.88 -3.96 -1.51
CA TRP A 116 -12.66 -2.73 -1.61
C TRP A 116 -14.02 -2.82 -0.89
N GLU A 117 -14.71 -3.96 -0.99
CA GLU A 117 -16.01 -4.16 -0.33
C GLU A 117 -15.91 -4.10 1.20
N GLU A 118 -14.85 -4.67 1.77
CA GLU A 118 -14.61 -4.59 3.21
C GLU A 118 -14.14 -3.19 3.63
N LEU A 119 -13.34 -2.50 2.82
CA LEU A 119 -13.01 -1.08 3.05
C LEU A 119 -14.26 -0.19 3.08
N ALA A 120 -15.17 -0.40 2.13
CA ALA A 120 -16.46 0.29 2.10
C ALA A 120 -17.28 0.06 3.38
N LYS A 121 -17.30 -1.18 3.90
CA LYS A 121 -17.96 -1.51 5.18
C LYS A 121 -17.29 -0.85 6.38
N LEU A 122 -15.96 -0.72 6.38
CA LEU A 122 -15.23 -0.04 7.46
C LEU A 122 -15.57 1.46 7.55
N THR A 123 -16.17 2.01 6.49
CA THR A 123 -16.54 3.43 6.37
C THR A 123 -18.05 3.63 6.20
N GLU A 124 -18.86 2.61 6.55
CA GLU A 124 -20.32 2.63 6.38
C GLU A 124 -21.02 3.70 7.23
N ASP A 125 -20.38 4.17 8.30
CA ASP A 125 -20.88 5.21 9.19
C ASP A 125 -20.98 6.59 8.51
N LEU A 126 -20.28 6.76 7.38
CA LEU A 126 -20.37 7.95 6.51
C LEU A 126 -21.66 7.97 5.67
N GLY A 127 -22.42 6.86 5.66
CA GLY A 127 -23.72 6.76 4.99
C GLY A 127 -23.66 7.11 3.51
N ASP A 128 -24.59 7.97 3.05
CA ASP A 128 -24.70 8.39 1.65
C ASP A 128 -23.46 9.16 1.14
N TYR A 129 -22.56 9.58 2.04
CA TYR A 129 -21.33 10.29 1.72
C TYR A 129 -20.09 9.39 1.71
N ASN A 130 -20.24 8.07 1.86
CA ASN A 130 -19.10 7.15 1.87
C ASN A 130 -18.33 7.19 0.52
N PRO A 131 -17.08 7.69 0.47
CA PRO A 131 -16.32 7.77 -0.77
C PRO A 131 -15.93 6.38 -1.33
N HIS A 132 -15.93 5.35 -0.48
CA HIS A 132 -15.62 3.97 -0.86
C HIS A 132 -16.85 3.18 -1.32
N ASP A 133 -18.06 3.71 -1.17
CA ASP A 133 -19.32 3.14 -1.67
C ASP A 133 -20.14 4.18 -2.44
N THR A 134 -19.52 4.77 -3.45
CA THR A 134 -20.14 5.86 -4.23
C THR A 134 -21.06 5.37 -5.35
N LEU A 135 -22.12 6.15 -5.60
CA LEU A 135 -23.05 5.95 -6.72
C LEU A 135 -22.38 6.09 -8.10
N HIS A 136 -21.21 6.74 -8.17
CA HIS A 136 -20.45 6.92 -9.40
C HIS A 136 -19.65 5.67 -9.81
N GLY A 137 -19.70 4.61 -9.00
CA GLY A 137 -18.91 3.39 -9.18
C GLY A 137 -17.55 3.47 -8.50
N THR A 138 -16.84 2.35 -8.49
CA THR A 138 -15.57 2.22 -7.76
C THR A 138 -14.47 3.09 -8.35
N ILE A 139 -13.86 3.94 -7.53
CA ILE A 139 -12.61 4.63 -7.85
C ILE A 139 -11.47 3.67 -7.51
N GLU A 140 -11.01 2.88 -8.47
CA GLU A 140 -10.08 1.76 -8.19
C GLU A 140 -8.64 2.18 -7.84
N ASN A 141 -8.30 3.46 -7.94
CA ASN A 141 -7.00 4.01 -7.56
C ASN A 141 -7.13 4.84 -6.28
N CYS A 142 -6.56 4.35 -5.18
CA CYS A 142 -6.55 5.05 -3.89
C CYS A 142 -5.93 6.45 -4.01
N ASN A 143 -4.93 6.60 -4.88
CA ASN A 143 -4.14 7.83 -5.05
C ASN A 143 -4.87 8.94 -5.82
N GLU A 144 -6.11 8.71 -6.28
CA GLU A 144 -6.94 9.80 -6.80
C GLU A 144 -7.25 10.81 -5.69
N CYS A 145 -7.51 10.32 -4.47
CA CYS A 145 -7.81 11.13 -3.29
C CYS A 145 -6.70 11.10 -2.24
N HIS A 146 -6.13 9.92 -1.96
CA HIS A 146 -5.12 9.71 -0.92
C HIS A 146 -3.70 9.87 -1.50
N LYS A 147 -3.16 11.08 -1.46
CA LYS A 147 -1.82 11.39 -1.98
C LYS A 147 -0.75 10.88 -1.03
N GLY A 148 0.20 10.11 -1.57
CA GLY A 148 1.34 9.61 -0.81
C GLY A 148 2.20 10.74 -0.27
N HIS A 149 2.61 11.67 -1.13
CA HIS A 149 3.68 12.64 -0.82
C HIS A 149 3.21 14.10 -0.86
N SER A 150 1.91 14.35 -0.75
CA SER A 150 1.34 15.69 -0.73
C SER A 150 -0.01 15.70 -0.01
N GLU A 151 -0.64 16.86 0.08
CA GLU A 151 -1.96 17.02 0.68
C GLU A 151 -3.04 16.18 -0.03
N GLN A 152 -3.97 15.67 0.77
CA GLN A 152 -5.08 14.85 0.30
C GLN A 152 -6.03 15.65 -0.58
N VAL A 153 -6.62 14.99 -1.57
CA VAL A 153 -7.58 15.60 -2.47
C VAL A 153 -8.98 15.11 -2.15
N ASP A 154 -9.88 16.05 -1.90
CA ASP A 154 -11.31 15.78 -1.83
C ASP A 154 -11.96 15.97 -3.21
N LEU A 155 -11.93 14.90 -4.00
CA LEU A 155 -12.50 14.86 -5.34
C LEU A 155 -14.03 15.07 -5.32
N CYS A 156 -14.70 14.63 -4.26
CA CYS A 156 -16.16 14.71 -4.13
C CYS A 156 -16.63 16.16 -3.96
N SER A 157 -15.86 16.95 -3.22
CA SER A 157 -16.08 18.39 -3.00
C SER A 157 -16.01 19.25 -4.27
N GLU A 158 -15.49 18.73 -5.37
CA GLU A 158 -15.50 19.45 -6.64
C GLU A 158 -16.91 19.67 -7.21
N CYS A 159 -17.86 18.80 -6.85
CA CYS A 159 -19.22 18.83 -7.39
C CYS A 159 -20.31 19.00 -6.32
N HIS A 160 -20.08 18.51 -5.10
CA HIS A 160 -21.07 18.55 -4.03
C HIS A 160 -20.38 18.64 -2.67
N ASP A 161 -21.10 19.06 -1.64
CA ASP A 161 -20.58 19.01 -0.27
C ASP A 161 -20.16 17.57 0.08
N ASN A 162 -18.97 17.39 0.65
CA ASN A 162 -18.45 16.09 1.06
C ASN A 162 -19.07 15.58 2.37
N GLY A 163 -20.05 16.26 2.95
CA GLY A 163 -20.65 15.90 4.23
C GLY A 163 -19.83 16.35 5.44
N GLY A 164 -18.89 17.29 5.26
CA GLY A 164 -17.98 17.76 6.32
C GLY A 164 -16.93 16.72 6.71
N GLN A 165 -16.60 15.81 5.80
CA GLN A 165 -15.60 14.77 6.03
C GLN A 165 -14.19 15.36 6.02
N GLU A 166 -13.32 14.79 6.84
CA GLU A 166 -11.89 15.13 6.87
C GLU A 166 -11.09 13.91 6.38
N MET A 167 -10.25 14.15 5.37
CA MET A 167 -9.34 13.13 4.85
C MET A 167 -8.14 13.03 5.79
N LYS A 168 -7.97 11.86 6.41
CA LYS A 168 -6.83 11.58 7.28
C LYS A 168 -5.55 11.47 6.43
N GLY A 169 -4.40 11.84 6.99
CA GLY A 169 -3.11 11.74 6.30
C GLY A 169 -2.20 12.96 6.42
N ILE A 170 -2.46 13.91 7.33
CA ILE A 170 -1.57 15.05 7.61
C ILE A 170 -1.01 14.94 9.03
N ILE A 171 0.32 15.00 9.18
CA ILE A 171 0.93 15.19 10.51
C ILE A 171 1.00 16.68 10.79
N GLY A 172 0.19 17.09 11.75
CA GLY A 172 0.02 18.48 12.13
C GLY A 172 -1.38 18.90 11.73
N ASP A 173 -2.21 19.12 12.74
CA ASP A 173 -3.47 19.83 12.61
C ASP A 173 -3.19 21.22 12.00
N VAL A 174 -3.07 21.32 10.68
CA VAL A 174 -3.52 22.53 10.00
C VAL A 174 -5.02 22.38 9.94
N ASP A 175 -5.61 22.85 11.03
CA ASP A 175 -7.01 23.20 11.17
C ASP A 175 -7.46 23.94 9.88
N ALA A 176 -7.99 23.17 8.92
CA ALA A 176 -8.58 23.70 7.70
C ALA A 176 -9.87 24.49 7.98
N SER A 177 -10.35 24.51 9.24
CA SER A 177 -11.45 25.36 9.67
C SER A 177 -11.00 26.79 10.02
N ALA A 178 -9.72 27.02 10.32
CA ALA A 178 -9.18 28.33 10.66
C ALA A 178 -9.09 29.29 9.45
N ASP A 179 -8.96 28.77 8.23
CA ASP A 179 -8.89 29.60 7.01
C ASP A 179 -10.27 29.93 6.42
N ALA A 180 -11.32 29.18 6.79
CA ALA A 180 -12.69 29.49 6.38
C ALA A 180 -13.26 30.74 7.09
N GLU A 181 -12.81 31.01 8.32
CA GLU A 181 -13.24 32.19 9.09
C GLU A 181 -12.48 33.48 8.69
N ALA A 182 -11.31 33.38 8.04
CA ALA A 182 -10.55 34.53 7.55
C ALA A 182 -11.06 35.10 6.21
N ALA A 183 -11.90 34.37 5.48
CA ALA A 183 -12.48 34.81 4.20
C ALA A 183 -13.84 35.52 4.34
N ALA A 184 -14.33 35.71 5.58
CA ALA A 184 -15.67 36.24 5.87
C ALA A 184 -15.70 37.63 6.53
N GLU A 185 -14.58 38.37 6.59
CA GLU A 185 -14.53 39.77 7.08
C GLU A 185 -14.20 40.80 6.00
#